data_AF-A0A7C3G8U0-F1
#
_entry.id   AF-A0A7C3G8U0-F1
#
_cell.length_a   1.000
_cell.length_b   1.000
_cell.length_c   1.000
_cell.angle_alpha   90.00
_cell.angle_beta   90.00
_cell.angle_gamma   90.00
#
_symmetry.space_group_name_H-M   'P 1'
#
loop_
_entity.id
_entity.type
_entity.pdbx_description
1 polymer ?
#
loop_
_entity_poly.entity_id
_entity_poly.type
_entity_poly.pdbx_seq_one_letter_code
_entity_poly.pdbx_strand_id
1 'polypeptide(L)'
;MDNRLGLRHHTKSAKGNLHVSTLNTGNTDLSTLIKAAKALGDDALPVETWHPEYCGEMDMVIRRDGSWWHEGTRITRMPLVKLFSKVLRKDDDGLHYLVTPVEKIKIEVECAAFIAVRVDIQGNGKNQRVFFTTNI
;
A
#
# COMPACT_ATOMS: atom_id res chain seq x y z
N MET A 1 -0.77 -45.30 62.02
CA MET A 1 -1.95 -44.69 62.66
C MET A 1 -1.55 -43.30 63.12
N ASP A 2 -1.75 -42.28 62.28
CA ASP A 2 -2.23 -40.98 62.76
C ASP A 2 -2.79 -40.20 61.58
N ASN A 3 -3.97 -39.63 61.79
CA ASN A 3 -4.90 -39.11 60.79
C ASN A 3 -5.11 -37.63 61.09
N ARG A 4 -4.68 -36.73 60.21
CA ARG A 4 -5.08 -35.32 60.26
C ARG A 4 -5.46 -34.81 58.88
N LEU A 5 -6.77 -34.65 58.72
CA LEU A 5 -7.45 -33.92 57.65
C LEU A 5 -7.12 -32.42 57.71
N GLY A 6 -6.78 -31.85 56.56
CA GLY A 6 -6.71 -30.40 56.33
C GLY A 6 -7.24 -30.09 54.93
N LEU A 7 -8.32 -29.32 54.88
CA LEU A 7 -9.20 -29.08 53.74
C LEU A 7 -8.65 -28.00 52.78
N ARG A 8 -8.75 -28.26 51.46
CA ARG A 8 -8.98 -27.34 50.32
C ARG A 8 -8.12 -26.07 50.17
N HIS A 9 -7.54 -25.87 48.97
CA HIS A 9 -8.00 -24.87 47.98
C HIS A 9 -7.15 -24.95 46.70
N HIS A 10 -7.81 -25.23 45.58
CA HIS A 10 -7.29 -25.03 44.22
C HIS A 10 -7.06 -23.53 43.98
N THR A 11 -5.89 -23.14 43.47
CA THR A 11 -5.76 -22.07 42.48
C THR A 11 -4.61 -22.36 41.51
N LYS A 12 -4.96 -22.41 40.22
CA LYS A 12 -4.09 -22.50 39.04
C LYS A 12 -3.56 -21.09 38.78
N SER A 13 -2.24 -20.87 38.81
CA SER A 13 -1.65 -19.57 38.44
C SER A 13 -0.82 -19.73 37.18
N ALA A 14 -1.41 -19.36 36.05
CA ALA A 14 -0.72 -19.08 34.80
C ALA A 14 -0.22 -17.62 34.85
N LYS A 15 1.08 -17.43 34.62
CA LYS A 15 1.69 -16.15 34.24
C LYS A 15 2.63 -16.54 33.09
N GLY A 16 2.42 -16.16 31.83
CA GLY A 16 1.95 -14.88 31.33
C GLY A 16 3.08 -14.38 30.43
N ASN A 17 3.13 -14.86 29.19
CA ASN A 17 4.09 -14.46 28.17
C ASN A 17 3.92 -12.96 27.90
N LEU A 18 4.97 -12.18 28.14
CA LEU A 18 5.05 -10.79 27.70
C LEU A 18 5.66 -10.77 26.30
N HIS A 19 4.77 -10.80 25.32
CA HIS A 19 5.04 -10.46 23.93
C HIS A 19 5.16 -8.93 23.85
N VAL A 20 6.36 -8.41 23.63
CA VAL A 20 6.53 -6.98 23.33
C VAL A 20 6.39 -6.78 21.82
N SER A 21 5.17 -6.56 21.37
CA SER A 21 4.87 -6.04 20.04
C SER A 21 4.30 -4.62 20.20
N THR A 22 5.15 -3.63 19.99
CA THR A 22 4.81 -2.20 19.87
C THR A 22 5.71 -1.73 18.74
N LEU A 23 5.18 -1.38 17.55
CA LEU A 23 4.44 -0.15 17.29
C LEU A 23 3.24 -0.41 16.35
N ASN A 24 2.07 0.08 16.78
CA ASN A 24 0.83 0.12 16.01
C ASN A 24 0.88 1.34 15.08
N THR A 25 1.34 1.16 13.84
CA THR A 25 1.22 2.15 12.76
C THR A 25 -0.23 2.16 12.31
N GLY A 26 -0.84 3.35 12.22
CA GLY A 26 -2.26 3.54 11.93
C GLY A 26 -2.73 2.68 10.77
N ASN A 27 -3.67 1.78 11.04
CA ASN A 27 -4.23 0.85 10.07
C ASN A 27 -5.09 1.62 9.06
N THR A 28 -4.47 2.16 8.02
CA THR A 28 -5.20 2.79 6.91
C THR A 28 -5.84 1.69 6.08
N ASP A 29 -7.16 1.61 6.14
CA ASP A 29 -7.93 0.53 5.52
C ASP A 29 -7.95 0.66 3.98
N LEU A 30 -7.40 -0.35 3.30
CA LEU A 30 -7.43 -0.50 1.84
C LEU A 30 -8.85 -0.33 1.27
N SER A 31 -9.88 -0.75 2.01
CA SER A 31 -11.27 -0.62 1.59
C SER A 31 -11.72 0.83 1.45
N THR A 32 -11.21 1.73 2.30
CA THR A 32 -11.49 3.17 2.27
C THR A 32 -10.87 3.80 1.04
N LEU A 33 -9.61 3.49 0.76
CA LEU A 33 -8.92 3.93 -0.45
C LEU A 33 -9.62 3.48 -1.73
N ILE A 34 -10.10 2.23 -1.78
CA ILE A 34 -10.83 1.71 -2.94
C ILE A 34 -12.13 2.49 -3.17
N LYS A 35 -12.86 2.82 -2.10
CA LYS A 35 -14.10 3.60 -2.20
C LYS A 35 -13.80 5.02 -2.69
N ALA A 36 -12.81 5.68 -2.10
CA ALA A 36 -12.39 7.03 -2.50
C ALA A 36 -11.96 7.06 -3.97
N ALA A 37 -11.10 6.13 -4.38
CA ALA A 37 -10.63 6.05 -5.76
C ALA A 37 -11.75 5.74 -6.77
N LYS A 38 -12.70 4.87 -6.42
CA LYS A 38 -13.87 4.58 -7.29
C LYS A 38 -14.82 5.76 -7.42
N ALA A 39 -15.00 6.55 -6.36
CA ALA A 39 -15.87 7.72 -6.38
C ALA A 39 -15.40 8.80 -7.37
N LEU A 40 -14.13 8.76 -7.77
CA LEU A 40 -13.52 9.75 -8.65
C LEU A 40 -13.73 9.47 -10.15
N GLY A 41 -14.32 8.34 -10.53
CA GLY A 41 -14.69 8.03 -11.93
C GLY A 41 -13.52 7.67 -12.85
N ASP A 42 -13.80 7.65 -14.16
CA ASP A 42 -12.83 7.23 -15.19
C ASP A 42 -11.98 8.37 -15.77
N ASP A 43 -12.35 9.62 -15.50
CA ASP A 43 -11.65 10.81 -15.95
C ASP A 43 -10.23 10.92 -15.35
N ALA A 44 -9.38 11.73 -15.97
CA ALA A 44 -8.05 12.01 -15.46
C ALA A 44 -8.17 12.67 -14.08
N LEU A 45 -7.65 11.99 -13.06
CA LEU A 45 -7.68 12.47 -11.69
C LEU A 45 -6.64 13.58 -11.52
N PRO A 46 -7.01 14.77 -10.99
CA PRO A 46 -6.06 15.87 -10.80
C PRO A 46 -5.22 15.66 -9.54
N VAL A 47 -4.57 14.51 -9.43
CA VAL A 47 -3.84 14.05 -8.24
C VAL A 47 -2.76 15.05 -7.80
N GLU A 48 -2.17 15.77 -8.75
CA GLU A 48 -1.16 16.81 -8.49
C GLU A 48 -1.73 18.03 -7.76
N THR A 49 -3.04 18.27 -7.82
CA THR A 49 -3.71 19.43 -7.20
C THR A 49 -4.18 19.17 -5.77
N TRP A 50 -4.16 17.91 -5.33
CA TRP A 50 -4.65 17.53 -4.00
C TRP A 50 -3.54 17.61 -2.97
N HIS A 51 -3.78 18.36 -1.89
CA HIS A 51 -2.82 18.49 -0.78
C HIS A 51 -3.49 18.14 0.56
N PRO A 52 -4.00 16.90 0.73
CA PRO A 52 -4.60 16.48 1.99
C PRO A 52 -3.51 16.27 3.05
N GLU A 53 -3.95 16.13 4.30
CA GLU A 53 -3.06 15.77 5.40
C GLU A 53 -2.46 14.37 5.21
N TYR A 54 -1.25 14.19 5.73
CA TYR A 54 -0.58 12.91 5.73
C TYR A 54 -1.28 11.94 6.70
N CYS A 55 -1.75 10.81 6.18
CA CYS A 55 -2.54 9.84 6.94
C CYS A 55 -1.72 8.65 7.46
N GLY A 56 -0.44 8.54 7.08
CA GLY A 56 0.44 7.45 7.51
C GLY A 56 1.02 6.64 6.36
N GLU A 57 1.46 5.42 6.69
CA GLU A 57 2.08 4.46 5.78
C GLU A 57 1.22 3.19 5.72
N MET A 58 1.09 2.61 4.53
CA MET A 58 0.44 1.32 4.32
C MET A 58 1.49 0.29 3.87
N ASP A 59 1.33 -0.97 4.31
CA ASP A 59 2.15 -2.10 3.80
C ASP A 59 1.73 -2.42 2.36
N MET A 60 2.08 -1.51 1.45
CA MET A 60 1.92 -1.64 0.03
C MET A 60 3.25 -1.40 -0.65
N VAL A 61 3.65 -2.34 -1.51
CA VAL A 61 4.93 -2.32 -2.22
C VAL A 61 4.67 -2.49 -3.72
N ILE A 62 5.24 -1.59 -4.52
CA ILE A 62 5.48 -1.83 -5.95
C ILE A 62 6.87 -2.44 -6.06
N ARG A 63 6.93 -3.74 -6.35
CA ARG A 63 8.19 -4.46 -6.50
C ARG A 63 8.88 -4.12 -7.82
N ARG A 64 10.17 -4.44 -7.91
CA ARG A 64 11.01 -4.20 -9.10
C ARG A 64 10.48 -4.86 -10.38
N ASP A 65 9.73 -5.95 -10.26
CA ASP A 65 9.06 -6.62 -11.39
C ASP A 65 7.72 -5.96 -11.80
N GLY A 66 7.34 -4.87 -11.13
CA GLY A 66 6.11 -4.12 -11.37
C GLY A 66 4.89 -4.74 -10.72
N SER A 67 5.05 -5.81 -9.93
CA SER A 67 3.95 -6.40 -9.17
C SER A 67 3.61 -5.58 -7.94
N TRP A 68 2.31 -5.43 -7.69
CA TRP A 68 1.78 -4.73 -6.52
C TRP A 68 1.49 -5.75 -5.42
N TRP A 69 1.96 -5.46 -4.22
CA TRP A 69 1.78 -6.28 -3.02
C TRP A 69 1.13 -5.46 -1.91
N HIS A 70 0.27 -6.08 -1.12
CA HIS A 70 -0.30 -5.51 0.08
C HIS A 70 -0.30 -6.56 1.19
N GLU A 71 0.21 -6.23 2.37
CA GLU A 71 0.30 -7.14 3.53
C GLU A 71 0.95 -8.49 3.14
N GLY A 72 2.08 -8.42 2.42
CA GLY A 72 2.79 -9.61 1.94
C GLY A 72 2.05 -10.46 0.90
N THR A 73 0.90 -10.02 0.38
CA THR A 73 0.12 -10.74 -0.64
C THR A 73 0.09 -9.98 -1.96
N ARG A 74 0.32 -10.69 -3.07
CA ARG A 74 0.25 -10.10 -4.42
C ARG A 74 -1.18 -9.72 -4.80
N ILE A 75 -1.37 -8.49 -5.27
CA ILE A 75 -2.62 -8.02 -5.88
C ILE A 75 -2.66 -8.47 -7.33
N THR A 76 -3.57 -9.40 -7.67
CA THR A 76 -3.71 -9.94 -9.04
C THR A 76 -4.86 -9.28 -9.85
N ARG A 77 -5.72 -8.50 -9.19
CA ARG A 77 -6.86 -7.84 -9.84
C ARG A 77 -6.39 -6.59 -10.57
N MET A 78 -6.12 -6.71 -11.87
CA MET A 78 -5.62 -5.60 -12.69
C MET A 78 -6.47 -4.31 -12.62
N PRO A 79 -7.82 -4.35 -12.60
CA PRO A 79 -8.61 -3.13 -12.41
C PRO A 79 -8.30 -2.39 -11.10
N LEU A 80 -7.94 -3.11 -10.04
CA LEU A 80 -7.55 -2.52 -8.76
C LEU A 80 -6.15 -1.88 -8.83
N VAL A 81 -5.21 -2.54 -9.51
CA VAL A 81 -3.87 -1.96 -9.75
C VAL A 81 -3.98 -0.67 -10.58
N LYS A 82 -4.81 -0.68 -11.63
CA LYS A 82 -5.11 0.50 -12.46
C LYS A 82 -5.76 1.63 -11.66
N LEU A 83 -6.61 1.29 -10.70
CA LEU A 83 -7.22 2.27 -9.82
C LEU A 83 -6.17 2.99 -8.98
N PHE A 84 -5.28 2.22 -8.32
CA PHE A 84 -4.22 2.80 -7.51
C PHE A 84 -3.19 3.56 -8.33
N SER A 85 -2.87 3.11 -9.55
CA SER A 85 -1.93 3.83 -10.40
C SER A 85 -2.42 5.23 -10.79
N LYS A 86 -3.74 5.46 -10.88
CA LYS A 86 -4.31 6.79 -11.17
C LYS A 86 -4.14 7.79 -10.03
N VAL A 87 -4.01 7.30 -8.79
CA VAL A 87 -3.86 8.12 -7.58
C VAL A 87 -2.44 8.06 -7.01
N LEU A 88 -1.50 7.40 -7.71
CA LEU A 88 -0.11 7.32 -7.32
C LEU A 88 0.61 8.62 -7.71
N ARG A 89 1.28 9.24 -6.75
CA ARG A 89 2.06 10.45 -6.94
C ARG A 89 3.42 10.30 -6.27
N LYS A 90 4.45 10.92 -6.86
CA LYS A 90 5.74 11.13 -6.23
C LYS A 90 5.86 12.60 -5.84
N ASP A 91 6.07 12.87 -4.56
CA ASP A 91 6.20 14.25 -4.08
C ASP A 91 7.68 14.68 -4.10
N ASP A 92 7.92 15.97 -3.83
CA ASP A 92 9.25 16.59 -3.87
C ASP A 92 10.26 15.99 -2.87
N ASP A 93 9.77 15.29 -1.84
CA ASP A 93 10.58 14.54 -0.88
C ASP A 93 11.18 13.25 -1.48
N GLY A 94 10.81 12.91 -2.72
CA GLY A 94 11.28 11.72 -3.42
C GLY A 94 10.52 10.44 -3.07
N LEU A 95 9.52 10.51 -2.19
CA LEU A 95 8.70 9.38 -1.75
C LEU A 95 7.43 9.25 -2.59
N HIS A 96 6.80 8.08 -2.52
CA HIS A 96 5.60 7.76 -3.28
C HIS A 96 4.38 7.65 -2.38
N TYR A 97 3.26 8.16 -2.86
CA TYR A 97 2.01 8.27 -2.11
C TYR A 97 0.83 7.84 -2.97
N LEU A 98 -0.15 7.19 -2.35
CA LEU A 98 -1.51 7.16 -2.86
C LEU A 98 -2.25 8.38 -2.33
N VAL A 99 -2.78 9.21 -3.24
CA VAL A 99 -3.38 10.51 -2.91
C VAL A 99 -4.81 10.57 -3.42
N THR A 100 -5.73 10.78 -2.50
CA THR A 100 -7.14 11.09 -2.78
C THR A 100 -7.44 12.51 -2.28
N PRO A 101 -8.64 13.08 -2.51
CA PRO A 101 -8.96 14.40 -1.99
C PRO A 101 -8.85 14.54 -0.46
N VAL A 102 -8.91 13.43 0.28
CA VAL A 102 -8.97 13.43 1.76
C VAL A 102 -7.84 12.64 2.42
N GLU A 103 -7.09 11.84 1.67
CA GLU A 103 -6.02 10.99 2.21
C GLU A 103 -4.74 11.11 1.40
N LYS A 104 -3.60 11.18 2.09
CA LYS A 104 -2.26 10.96 1.51
C LYS A 104 -1.53 9.88 2.30
N ILE A 105 -1.28 8.74 1.67
CA ILE A 105 -0.72 7.54 2.32
C ILE A 105 0.56 7.14 1.60
N LYS A 106 1.65 7.01 2.34
CA LYS A 106 2.93 6.59 1.79
C LYS A 106 2.93 5.09 1.48
N ILE A 107 3.55 4.74 0.36
CA ILE A 107 3.81 3.37 -0.06
C ILE A 107 5.28 3.19 -0.43
N GLU A 108 5.74 1.95 -0.53
CA GLU A 108 7.10 1.64 -0.97
C GLU A 108 7.15 1.33 -2.47
N VAL A 109 8.21 1.80 -3.13
CA VAL A 109 8.51 1.52 -4.53
C VAL A 109 9.97 1.11 -4.62
N GLU A 110 10.24 -0.16 -4.91
CA GLU A 110 11.61 -0.71 -4.89
C GLU A 110 12.54 -0.10 -5.95
N CYS A 111 11.97 0.36 -7.07
CA CYS A 111 12.75 0.89 -8.19
C CYS A 111 11.98 1.94 -9.00
N ALA A 112 10.87 1.55 -9.62
CA ALA A 112 10.04 2.44 -10.41
C ALA A 112 8.57 2.03 -10.30
N ALA A 113 7.69 3.02 -10.31
CA ALA A 113 6.24 2.80 -10.25
C ALA A 113 5.68 2.09 -11.50
N PHE A 114 6.29 2.36 -12.66
CA PHE A 114 5.88 1.82 -13.95
C PHE A 114 7.08 1.26 -14.71
N ILE A 115 6.84 0.16 -15.41
CA ILE A 115 7.83 -0.49 -16.27
C ILE A 115 7.37 -0.31 -17.71
N ALA A 116 8.25 0.25 -18.55
CA ALA A 116 8.02 0.28 -19.99
C ALA A 116 8.19 -1.14 -20.56
N VAL A 117 7.12 -1.68 -21.15
CA VAL A 117 7.09 -3.04 -21.70
C VAL A 117 7.09 -3.08 -23.23
N ARG A 118 6.86 -1.95 -23.87
CA ARG A 118 6.92 -1.78 -25.33
C ARG A 118 7.36 -0.36 -25.67
N VAL A 119 8.09 -0.25 -26.77
CA VAL A 119 8.48 1.01 -27.39
C VAL A 119 7.99 1.05 -28.84
N ASP A 120 7.36 2.16 -29.23
CA ASP A 120 6.92 2.44 -30.60
C ASP A 120 7.63 3.71 -31.09
N ILE A 121 8.22 3.65 -32.28
CA ILE A 121 8.98 4.76 -32.88
C ILE A 121 8.24 5.29 -34.10
N GLN A 122 8.06 6.61 -34.17
CA GLN A 122 7.45 7.28 -35.31
C GLN A 122 8.37 8.35 -35.89
N GLY A 123 8.59 8.32 -37.21
CA GLY A 123 9.54 9.19 -37.89
C GLY A 123 10.96 8.64 -37.84
N ASN A 124 11.93 9.43 -38.32
CA ASN A 124 13.31 8.99 -38.51
C ASN A 124 14.32 10.03 -38.00
N GLY A 125 15.53 9.56 -37.66
CA GLY A 125 16.64 10.41 -37.27
C GLY A 125 16.38 11.20 -35.99
N LYS A 126 16.85 12.44 -35.93
CA LYS A 126 16.77 13.29 -34.73
C LYS A 126 15.35 13.76 -34.38
N ASN A 127 14.40 13.65 -35.30
CA ASN A 127 13.02 14.11 -35.12
C ASN A 127 12.05 12.96 -34.84
N GLN A 128 12.56 11.75 -34.56
CA GLN A 128 11.70 10.63 -34.20
C GLN A 128 10.98 10.88 -32.88
N ARG A 129 9.74 10.40 -32.77
CA ARG A 129 8.98 10.36 -31.53
C ARG A 129 9.01 8.94 -30.99
N VAL A 130 9.26 8.83 -29.69
CA VAL A 130 9.35 7.54 -28.98
C VAL A 130 8.20 7.46 -27.99
N PHE A 131 7.34 6.47 -28.18
CA PHE A 131 6.20 6.20 -27.31
C PHE A 131 6.49 4.94 -26.49
N PHE A 132 6.16 4.98 -25.21
CA PHE A 132 6.29 3.83 -24.32
C PHE A 132 4.91 3.36 -23.87
N THR A 133 4.70 2.06 -23.84
CA THR A 133 3.57 1.43 -23.14
C THR A 133 4.06 0.86 -21.82
N THR A 134 3.30 1.09 -20.75
CA THR A 134 3.63 0.58 -19.42
C THR A 134 3.00 -0.78 -19.14
N ASN A 135 3.42 -1.42 -18.05
CA ASN A 135 2.86 -2.69 -17.54
C ASN A 135 1.44 -2.57 -16.94
N ILE A 136 0.92 -1.34 -16.83
CA ILE A 136 -0.41 -1.01 -16.30
C ILE A 136 -1.31 -0.55 -17.44
#